data_AF-A0A522G2J8-F1
#
_entry.id   AF-A0A522G2J8-F1
#
_cell.length_a   1.000
_cell.length_b   1.000
_cell.length_c   1.000
_cell.angle_alpha   90.00
_cell.angle_beta   90.00
_cell.angle_gamma   90.00
#
_symmetry.space_group_name_H-M   'P 1'
#
loop_
_entity.id
_entity.type
_entity.pdbx_description
1 polymer ?
#
loop_
_entity_poly.entity_id
_entity_poly.type
_entity_poly.pdbx_seq_one_letter_code
_entity_poly.pdbx_strand_id
1 'polypeptide(L)'
;MISDGFKNRFVPAFLAILRIVIGWHFLYEGLIKILNPAWSAQQFLEGSRWIFGDLFRWMASSDTGLRIIDAANAYGLTLIGLALILGIFTRLASWSGVLLLLMYYLAYPPFGGYSYGALSEGNYLVVNKNLVELFALILLAVTQSGQFF
;
A
#
# COMPACT_ATOMS: atom_id res chain seq x y z
N MET A 1 12.75 3.76 -37.90
CA MET A 1 11.47 4.18 -37.28
C MET A 1 10.69 2.92 -36.94
N ILE A 2 10.70 2.49 -35.67
CA ILE A 2 9.99 1.29 -35.22
C ILE A 2 8.49 1.63 -35.22
N SER A 3 7.64 0.82 -35.87
CA SER A 3 6.21 1.10 -35.94
C SER A 3 5.56 1.07 -34.55
N ASP A 4 4.56 1.92 -34.34
CA ASP A 4 3.83 2.03 -33.06
C ASP A 4 3.25 0.68 -32.60
N GLY A 5 3.01 -0.26 -33.53
CA GLY A 5 2.56 -1.62 -33.24
C GLY A 5 3.56 -2.46 -32.44
N PHE A 6 4.88 -2.26 -32.58
CA PHE A 6 5.87 -3.03 -31.84
C PHE A 6 6.01 -2.55 -30.38
N LYS A 7 5.92 -1.24 -30.13
CA LYS A 7 5.92 -0.67 -28.76
C LYS A 7 4.69 -1.08 -27.96
N ASN A 8 3.52 -1.17 -28.62
CA ASN A 8 2.25 -1.44 -27.95
C ASN A 8 2.06 -2.91 -27.53
N ARG A 9 2.89 -3.86 -28.02
CA ARG A 9 2.79 -5.28 -27.62
C ARG A 9 3.34 -5.56 -26.23
N PHE A 10 4.34 -4.80 -25.77
CA PHE A 10 5.02 -5.08 -24.49
C PHE A 10 4.38 -4.37 -23.29
N VAL A 11 3.72 -3.23 -23.52
CA VAL A 11 3.06 -2.46 -22.44
C VAL A 11 2.12 -3.32 -21.59
N PRO A 12 1.21 -4.13 -22.17
CA PRO A 12 0.37 -5.08 -21.41
C PRO A 12 1.15 -6.01 -20.47
N ALA A 13 2.25 -6.59 -20.97
CA ALA A 13 3.05 -7.54 -20.21
C ALA A 13 3.76 -6.86 -19.03
N PHE A 14 4.33 -5.67 -19.24
CA PHE A 14 4.95 -4.91 -18.15
C PHE A 14 3.93 -4.44 -17.11
N LEU A 15 2.71 -4.06 -17.51
CA LEU A 15 1.64 -3.73 -16.57
C LEU A 15 1.19 -4.95 -15.77
N ALA A 16 1.11 -6.13 -16.38
CA ALA A 16 0.80 -7.38 -15.69
C ALA A 16 1.92 -7.76 -14.69
N ILE A 17 3.18 -7.64 -15.07
CA ILE A 17 4.33 -7.89 -14.18
C ILE A 17 4.31 -6.89 -13.02
N LEU A 18 4.12 -5.60 -13.28
CA LEU A 18 4.02 -4.57 -12.25
C LEU A 18 2.90 -4.89 -11.24
N ARG A 19 1.73 -5.30 -11.75
CA ARG A 19 0.59 -5.72 -10.94
C ARG A 19 0.95 -6.90 -10.03
N ILE A 20 1.61 -7.92 -10.56
CA ILE A 20 2.02 -9.11 -9.79
C ILE A 20 3.06 -8.75 -8.74
N VAL A 21 4.05 -7.91 -9.07
CA VAL A 21 5.09 -7.48 -8.12
C VAL A 21 4.50 -6.67 -6.96
N ILE A 22 3.63 -5.71 -7.26
CA ILE A 22 2.93 -4.93 -6.21
C ILE A 22 2.02 -5.85 -5.39
N GLY A 23 1.27 -6.74 -6.07
CA GLY A 23 0.42 -7.72 -5.40
C GLY A 23 1.21 -8.63 -4.46
N TRP A 24 2.40 -9.07 -4.86
CA TRP A 24 3.31 -9.85 -4.01
C TRP A 24 3.75 -9.06 -2.78
N HIS A 25 4.14 -7.80 -2.94
CA HIS A 25 4.55 -6.94 -1.83
C HIS A 25 3.42 -6.79 -0.80
N PHE A 26 2.21 -6.45 -1.24
CA PHE A 26 1.02 -6.39 -0.38
C PHE A 26 0.71 -7.72 0.30
N LEU A 27 0.77 -8.82 -0.45
CA LEU A 27 0.49 -10.16 0.08
C LEU A 27 1.47 -10.53 1.19
N TYR A 28 2.77 -10.36 0.93
CA TYR A 28 3.82 -10.70 1.90
C TYR A 28 3.71 -9.83 3.16
N GLU A 29 3.50 -8.52 2.99
CA GLU A 29 3.27 -7.59 4.09
C GLU A 29 2.05 -7.96 4.94
N GLY A 30 0.95 -8.42 4.33
CA GLY A 30 -0.23 -8.90 5.05
C GLY A 30 0.01 -10.23 5.76
N LEU A 31 0.65 -11.19 5.09
CA LEU A 31 0.94 -12.50 5.66
C LEU A 31 1.84 -12.42 6.89
N ILE A 32 2.88 -11.57 6.89
CA ILE A 32 3.70 -11.39 8.09
C ILE A 32 2.85 -10.92 9.28
N LYS A 33 1.87 -10.04 9.05
CA LYS A 33 1.01 -9.48 10.11
C LYS A 33 0.02 -10.52 10.64
N ILE A 34 -0.51 -11.38 9.76
CA ILE A 34 -1.39 -12.49 10.15
C ILE A 34 -0.60 -13.56 10.92
N LEU A 35 0.61 -13.88 10.46
CA LEU A 35 1.41 -14.99 10.99
C LEU A 35 2.23 -14.61 12.23
N ASN A 36 2.33 -13.33 12.57
CA ASN A 36 3.00 -12.85 13.78
C ASN A 36 1.96 -12.38 14.81
N PRO A 37 1.63 -13.20 15.84
CA PRO A 37 0.66 -12.83 16.87
C PRO A 37 1.05 -11.61 17.71
N ALA A 38 2.34 -11.21 17.69
CA ALA A 38 2.83 -10.04 18.40
C ALA A 38 2.80 -8.75 17.56
N TRP A 39 2.42 -8.84 16.27
CA TRP A 39 2.33 -7.66 15.43
C TRP A 39 1.10 -6.81 15.80
N SER A 40 1.29 -5.49 15.86
CA SER A 40 0.21 -4.51 16.02
C SER A 40 0.59 -3.18 15.36
N ALA A 41 -0.41 -2.45 14.87
CA ALA A 41 -0.27 -1.09 14.37
C ALA A 41 -0.17 -0.05 15.49
N GLN A 42 -0.32 -0.43 16.77
CA GLN A 42 -0.36 0.51 17.89
C GLN A 42 0.78 1.53 17.90
N GLN A 43 2.03 1.07 17.86
CA GLN A 43 3.20 1.94 17.92
C GLN A 43 3.26 2.91 16.73
N PHE A 44 2.83 2.44 15.55
CA PHE A 44 2.75 3.26 14.35
C PHE A 44 1.66 4.34 14.50
N LEU A 45 0.49 4.00 15.00
CA LEU A 45 -0.61 4.94 15.17
C LEU A 45 -0.32 5.99 16.27
N GLU A 46 0.22 5.55 17.41
CA GLU A 46 0.55 6.42 18.55
C GLU A 46 1.66 7.43 18.22
N GLY A 47 2.62 7.04 17.37
CA GLY A 47 3.73 7.89 16.98
C GLY A 47 3.40 8.89 15.86
N SER A 48 2.22 8.85 15.25
CA SER A 48 1.84 9.82 14.20
C SER A 48 1.67 11.22 14.80
N ARG A 49 2.44 12.20 14.32
CA ARG A 49 2.45 13.60 14.83
C ARG A 49 2.03 14.66 13.82
N TRP A 50 1.65 14.28 12.60
CA TRP A 50 1.28 15.21 11.54
C TRP A 50 -0.12 15.82 11.77
N ILE A 51 -0.63 16.58 10.80
CA ILE A 51 -1.96 17.23 10.80
C ILE A 51 -3.09 16.26 11.14
N PHE A 52 -2.99 14.99 10.74
CA PHE A 52 -3.97 13.94 11.05
C PHE A 52 -3.59 13.09 12.27
N GLY A 53 -2.58 13.49 13.04
CA GLY A 53 -2.04 12.70 14.15
C GLY A 53 -3.08 12.40 15.23
N ASP A 54 -4.00 13.32 15.52
CA ASP A 54 -5.09 13.07 16.48
C ASP A 54 -6.05 11.97 16.00
N LEU A 55 -6.33 11.89 14.70
CA LEU A 55 -7.14 10.82 14.11
C LEU A 55 -6.45 9.46 14.27
N PHE A 56 -5.14 9.40 13.96
CA PHE A 56 -4.36 8.16 14.10
C PHE A 56 -4.22 7.72 15.57
N ARG A 57 -4.00 8.65 16.49
CA ARG A 57 -3.94 8.34 17.93
C ARG A 57 -5.31 7.95 18.50
N TRP A 58 -6.39 8.57 18.03
CA TRP A 58 -7.75 8.17 18.40
C TRP A 58 -8.07 6.74 17.93
N MET A 59 -7.61 6.37 16.75
CA MET A 59 -7.69 5.01 16.24
C MET A 59 -7.02 3.97 17.16
N ALA A 60 -5.93 4.36 17.84
CA ALA A 60 -5.24 3.53 18.83
C ALA A 60 -5.77 3.69 20.27
N SER A 61 -6.74 4.57 20.54
CA SER A 61 -7.13 4.93 21.91
C SER A 61 -7.99 3.89 22.62
N SER A 62 -8.47 2.86 21.91
CA SER A 62 -9.28 1.78 22.47
C SER A 62 -8.79 0.41 22.01
N ASP A 63 -8.79 -0.57 22.91
CA ASP A 63 -8.36 -1.94 22.59
C ASP A 63 -9.22 -2.57 21.48
N THR A 64 -10.53 -2.33 21.50
CA THR A 64 -11.44 -2.83 20.44
C THR A 64 -11.15 -2.17 19.09
N GLY A 65 -10.97 -0.84 19.05
CA GLY A 65 -10.64 -0.12 17.82
C GLY A 65 -9.31 -0.56 17.23
N LEU A 66 -8.30 -0.74 18.08
CA LEU A 66 -6.98 -1.22 17.69
C LEU A 66 -7.04 -2.62 17.06
N ARG A 67 -7.77 -3.57 17.67
CA ARG A 67 -7.95 -4.91 17.10
C ARG A 67 -8.62 -4.88 15.72
N ILE A 68 -9.60 -3.99 15.53
CA ILE A 68 -10.26 -3.80 14.23
C ILE A 68 -9.25 -3.30 13.20
N ILE A 69 -8.40 -2.34 13.56
CA ILE A 69 -7.40 -1.78 12.65
C ILE A 69 -6.30 -2.80 12.33
N ASP A 70 -5.84 -3.55 13.33
CA ASP A 70 -4.84 -4.60 13.14
C ASP A 70 -5.37 -5.67 12.18
N ALA A 71 -6.59 -6.13 12.39
CA ALA A 71 -7.27 -7.08 11.51
C ALA A 71 -7.50 -6.49 10.10
N ALA A 72 -8.04 -5.26 10.01
CA ALA A 72 -8.32 -4.61 8.74
C ALA A 72 -7.05 -4.38 7.91
N ASN A 73 -5.94 -4.01 8.56
CA ASN A 73 -4.65 -3.85 7.91
C ASN A 73 -4.12 -5.20 7.41
N ALA A 74 -4.03 -6.20 8.30
CA ALA A 74 -3.48 -7.51 7.97
C ALA A 74 -4.28 -8.21 6.85
N TYR A 75 -5.60 -8.33 7.01
CA TYR A 75 -6.45 -8.95 6.00
C TYR A 75 -6.61 -8.08 4.75
N GLY A 76 -6.65 -6.75 4.90
CA GLY A 76 -6.73 -5.82 3.77
C GLY A 76 -5.53 -5.98 2.83
N LEU A 77 -4.31 -5.96 3.38
CA LEU A 77 -3.08 -6.19 2.62
C LEU A 77 -3.10 -7.55 1.91
N THR A 78 -3.44 -8.63 2.62
CA THR A 78 -3.47 -9.98 2.07
C THR A 78 -4.49 -10.11 0.93
N LEU A 79 -5.72 -9.62 1.12
CA LEU A 79 -6.78 -9.71 0.11
C LEU A 79 -6.48 -8.84 -1.12
N ILE A 80 -5.95 -7.62 -0.93
CA ILE A 80 -5.51 -6.75 -2.03
C ILE A 80 -4.39 -7.44 -2.81
N GLY A 81 -3.39 -7.98 -2.11
CA GLY A 81 -2.25 -8.67 -2.73
C GLY A 81 -2.69 -9.88 -3.57
N LEU A 82 -3.54 -10.74 -3.01
CA LEU A 82 -4.11 -11.88 -3.74
C LEU A 82 -4.92 -11.44 -4.96
N ALA A 83 -5.78 -10.44 -4.81
CA ALA A 83 -6.60 -9.94 -5.91
C ALA A 83 -5.74 -9.39 -7.07
N LEU A 84 -4.68 -8.63 -6.74
CA LEU A 84 -3.73 -8.11 -7.73
C LEU A 84 -2.94 -9.22 -8.43
N ILE A 85 -2.45 -10.23 -7.71
CA ILE A 85 -1.70 -11.35 -8.31
C ILE A 85 -2.61 -12.15 -9.25
N LEU A 86 -3.78 -12.57 -8.75
CA LEU A 86 -4.74 -13.38 -9.49
C LEU A 86 -5.40 -12.63 -10.64
N GLY A 87 -5.33 -11.29 -10.65
CA GLY A 87 -5.98 -10.48 -11.69
C GLY A 87 -7.49 -10.35 -11.50
N ILE A 88 -8.03 -10.71 -10.34
CA ILE A 88 -9.46 -10.60 -10.03
C ILE A 88 -9.77 -9.25 -9.38
N PHE A 89 -10.86 -8.60 -9.80
CA PHE A 89 -11.29 -7.30 -9.27
C PHE A 89 -10.17 -6.25 -9.20
N THR A 90 -9.23 -6.26 -10.16
CA THR A 90 -7.99 -5.47 -10.13
C THR A 90 -8.21 -3.98 -9.90
N ARG A 91 -9.28 -3.42 -10.46
CA ARG A 91 -9.63 -2.01 -10.26
C ARG A 91 -10.00 -1.71 -8.80
N LEU A 92 -10.83 -2.56 -8.19
CA LEU A 92 -11.19 -2.42 -6.77
C LEU A 92 -9.96 -2.65 -5.89
N ALA A 93 -9.18 -3.70 -6.15
CA ALA A 93 -7.95 -4.00 -5.41
C ALA A 93 -6.94 -2.84 -5.48
N SER A 94 -6.76 -2.24 -6.68
CA SER A 94 -5.84 -1.11 -6.87
C SER A 94 -6.30 0.12 -6.09
N TRP A 95 -7.59 0.49 -6.14
CA TRP A 95 -8.10 1.63 -5.37
C TRP A 95 -8.05 1.39 -3.86
N SER A 96 -8.33 0.18 -3.40
CA SER A 96 -8.16 -0.19 -1.98
C SER A 96 -6.70 -0.10 -1.55
N GLY A 97 -5.75 -0.55 -2.39
CA GLY A 97 -4.32 -0.41 -2.12
C GLY A 97 -3.84 1.04 -2.11
N VAL A 98 -4.36 1.88 -3.01
CA VAL A 98 -4.12 3.33 -3.02
C VAL A 98 -4.59 3.96 -1.71
N LEU A 99 -5.81 3.65 -1.27
CA LEU A 99 -6.36 4.18 -0.02
C LEU A 99 -5.50 3.77 1.18
N LEU A 100 -5.08 2.51 1.24
CA LEU A 100 -4.25 2.00 2.33
C LEU A 100 -2.87 2.67 2.38
N LEU A 101 -2.17 2.75 1.24
CA LEU A 101 -0.86 3.42 1.17
C LEU A 101 -0.98 4.92 1.46
N LEU A 102 -2.08 5.55 1.06
CA LEU A 102 -2.35 6.94 1.39
C LEU A 102 -2.47 7.13 2.90
N MET A 103 -3.16 6.22 3.61
CA MET A 103 -3.22 6.27 5.08
C MET A 103 -1.82 6.15 5.70
N TYR A 104 -0.96 5.27 5.21
CA TYR A 104 0.42 5.15 5.71
C TYR A 104 1.25 6.40 5.43
N TYR A 105 1.12 6.96 4.23
CA TYR A 105 1.81 8.19 3.86
C TYR A 105 1.35 9.38 4.71
N LEU A 106 0.05 9.50 4.99
CA LEU A 106 -0.50 10.57 5.82
C LEU A 106 -0.17 10.41 7.31
N ALA A 107 -0.01 9.17 7.79
CA ALA A 107 0.40 8.90 9.16
C ALA A 107 1.84 9.36 9.43
N TYR A 108 2.74 9.14 8.46
CA TYR A 108 4.16 9.51 8.54
C TYR A 108 4.68 10.09 7.23
N PRO A 109 4.32 11.35 6.92
CA PRO A 109 4.84 11.97 5.71
C PRO A 109 6.33 12.28 5.87
N PRO A 110 7.16 12.07 4.83
CA PRO A 110 8.60 12.34 4.85
C PRO A 110 8.91 13.84 4.69
N PHE A 111 8.23 14.66 5.49
CA PHE A 111 8.57 16.06 5.72
C PHE A 111 9.48 16.05 6.96
N GLY A 112 10.72 16.53 6.83
CA GLY A 112 11.74 16.34 7.88
C GLY A 112 11.23 16.68 9.29
N GLY A 113 11.50 15.79 10.26
CA GLY A 113 11.18 16.01 11.67
C GLY A 113 9.93 15.29 12.20
N TYR A 114 9.16 14.57 11.38
CA TYR A 114 7.94 13.85 11.84
C TYR A 114 8.09 12.33 11.94
N SER A 115 9.31 11.80 11.81
CA SER A 115 9.64 10.36 11.78
C SER A 115 9.69 9.70 13.18
N TYR A 116 8.97 10.21 14.17
CA TYR A 116 9.06 9.72 15.54
C TYR A 116 8.44 8.31 15.68
N GLY A 117 9.27 7.31 15.99
CA GLY A 117 8.84 5.92 16.18
C GLY A 117 8.71 5.10 14.88
N ALA A 118 8.82 5.73 13.70
CA ALA A 118 8.94 5.01 12.44
C ALA A 118 10.40 4.63 12.20
N LEU A 119 10.68 3.34 11.98
CA LEU A 119 12.01 2.90 11.54
C LEU A 119 12.33 3.58 10.20
N SER A 120 13.30 4.49 10.21
CA SER A 120 13.68 5.21 9.00
C SER A 120 14.47 4.29 8.08
N GLU A 121 13.79 3.71 7.10
CA GLU A 121 14.41 2.82 6.09
C GLU A 121 15.23 3.56 5.02
N GLY A 122 15.37 4.89 5.11
CA GLY A 122 16.15 5.69 4.17
C GLY A 122 16.06 7.19 4.41
N ASN A 123 16.68 7.97 3.51
CA ASN A 123 16.66 9.43 3.51
C ASN A 123 15.65 9.92 2.46
N TYR A 124 14.40 10.10 2.88
CA TYR A 124 13.31 10.54 2.01
C TYR A 124 13.04 12.04 2.17
N LEU A 125 12.72 12.71 1.06
CA LEU A 125 12.20 14.08 1.05
C LEU A 125 10.93 14.07 0.19
N VAL A 126 9.76 14.23 0.81
CA VAL A 126 8.42 14.20 0.17
C VAL A 126 8.07 12.86 -0.48
N VAL A 127 8.94 12.26 -1.29
CA VAL A 127 8.69 11.00 -1.99
C VAL A 127 9.33 9.85 -1.22
N ASN A 128 8.51 8.91 -0.76
CA ASN A 128 8.95 7.64 -0.16
C ASN A 128 8.43 6.43 -0.96
N LYS A 129 8.82 5.21 -0.53
CA LYS A 129 8.38 3.96 -1.17
C LYS A 129 6.85 3.85 -1.30
N ASN A 130 6.11 4.25 -0.25
CA ASN A 130 4.64 4.20 -0.25
C ASN A 130 4.05 5.10 -1.33
N LEU A 131 4.61 6.31 -1.53
CA LEU A 131 4.12 7.24 -2.55
C LEU A 131 4.41 6.73 -3.96
N VAL A 132 5.61 6.17 -4.20
CA VAL A 132 5.96 5.57 -5.50
C VAL A 132 5.03 4.41 -5.84
N GLU A 133 4.80 3.50 -4.89
CA GLU A 133 3.92 2.35 -5.07
C GLU A 133 2.45 2.77 -5.23
N LEU A 134 2.01 3.82 -4.51
CA LEU A 134 0.68 4.41 -4.66
C LEU A 134 0.44 4.90 -6.09
N PHE A 135 1.39 5.64 -6.68
CA PHE A 135 1.26 6.10 -8.07
C PHE A 135 1.31 4.94 -9.08
N ALA A 136 2.08 3.90 -8.79
CA ALA A 136 2.08 2.68 -9.60
C ALA A 136 0.72 1.97 -9.55
N LEU A 137 0.05 1.90 -8.39
CA LEU A 137 -1.31 1.38 -8.26
C LEU A 137 -2.35 2.27 -8.97
N ILE A 138 -2.21 3.59 -8.91
CA ILE A 138 -3.07 4.51 -9.68
C ILE A 138 -2.95 4.21 -11.18
N LEU A 139 -1.71 4.04 -11.68
CA LEU A 139 -1.47 3.66 -13.06
C LEU A 139 -2.20 2.35 -13.42
N LEU A 140 -2.11 1.32 -12.58
CA LEU A 140 -2.83 0.06 -12.79
C LEU A 140 -4.37 0.23 -12.75
N ALA A 141 -4.87 1.09 -11.86
CA ALA A 141 -6.30 1.37 -11.71
C ALA A 141 -6.89 2.08 -12.95
N VAL A 142 -6.13 2.99 -13.57
CA VAL A 142 -6.58 3.74 -14.76
C VAL A 142 -6.34 2.99 -16.07
N THR A 143 -5.29 2.17 -16.17
CA THR A 143 -4.93 1.42 -17.40
C THR A 143 -5.71 0.13 -17.60
N GLN A 144 -6.66 -0.21 -16.72
CA GLN A 144 -7.43 -1.45 -16.77
C GLN A 144 -6.55 -2.70 -16.91
N SER A 145 -5.46 -2.78 -16.14
CA SER A 145 -4.45 -3.86 -16.27
C SER A 145 -5.00 -5.29 -16.09
N GLY A 146 -6.23 -5.44 -15.57
CA GLY A 146 -6.96 -6.71 -15.54
C GLY A 146 -7.45 -7.23 -16.88
N GLN A 147 -7.42 -6.45 -17.97
CA GLN A 147 -7.84 -6.93 -19.31
C GLN A 147 -6.73 -7.66 -20.07
N PHE A 148 -5.49 -7.59 -19.56
CA PHE A 148 -4.33 -8.14 -20.27
C PHE A 148 -4.01 -9.60 -19.89
N PHE A 149 -4.87 -10.23 -19.09
CA PHE A 149 -4.88 -11.66 -18.75
C PHE A 149 -6.29 -12.11 -18.36
#